data_AF-A0A6J7LEP3-F1
#
_entry.id   AF-A0A6J7LEP3-F1
#
_cell.length_a   1.000
_cell.length_b   1.000
_cell.length_c   1.000
_cell.angle_alpha   90.00
_cell.angle_beta   90.00
_cell.angle_gamma   90.00
#
_symmetry.space_group_name_H-M   'P 1'
#
loop_
_entity.id
_entity.type
_entity.pdbx_description
1 polymer ?
#
loop_
_entity_poly.entity_id
_entity_poly.type
_entity_poly.pdbx_seq_one_letter_code
_entity_poly.pdbx_strand_id
1 'polypeptide(L)'
;MVHPPLGKWLIGIGIRIFGNNEFGWRFSAAIFGSFAVLLIYLIVKQLFASEFLSITAALLFALDGLNLVMSRVALLDIFLMVFILLAFYSLLLNNYLAVGIALGLALATKWSGGFLIPVFLLFVVIENRANLKNLLKPIAQLILLPVGVYLISWSGWIFSDKGWGRNSESNLLSSLWSYHMQIVSFHQDLVEQHSYQANPWSWLILGRPTSFFYEDSATCGQAKCAQEILAMGTPFLWWSAVFAVAITIGFSITTKDRRAAIILLGFAATYLPWFLIQERTTFYFYAISTLPFLILAIIYCFNLLLESEKNKKYIKIYVALVAINFLYFLPIYLGISIPYSEWLNRMWLESWI
;
A
#
# COMPACT_ATOMS: atom_id res chain seq x y z
N MET A 1 14.65 -0.95 -16.90
CA MET A 1 13.28 -0.89 -16.35
C MET A 1 13.18 -1.96 -15.27
N VAL A 2 13.01 -1.60 -14.00
CA VAL A 2 13.40 -2.47 -12.86
C VAL A 2 12.23 -3.11 -12.12
N HIS A 3 11.03 -2.98 -12.66
CA HIS A 3 9.82 -3.56 -12.07
C HIS A 3 9.02 -4.31 -13.14
N PRO A 4 8.19 -5.28 -12.74
CA PRO A 4 7.18 -5.88 -13.59
C PRO A 4 6.30 -4.84 -14.32
N PRO A 5 5.71 -5.19 -15.47
CA PRO A 5 5.15 -4.20 -16.39
C PRO A 5 3.77 -3.65 -16.01
N LEU A 6 2.94 -4.37 -15.23
CA LEU A 6 1.52 -4.04 -15.10
C LEU A 6 1.24 -2.63 -14.58
N GLY A 7 1.91 -2.20 -13.51
CA GLY A 7 1.68 -0.84 -12.97
C GLY A 7 2.02 0.26 -13.97
N LYS A 8 3.06 0.05 -14.80
CA LYS A 8 3.42 0.96 -15.89
C LYS A 8 2.37 0.95 -17.00
N TRP A 9 1.77 -0.20 -17.29
CA TRP A 9 0.67 -0.29 -18.25
C TRP A 9 -0.56 0.44 -17.76
N LEU A 10 -0.88 0.35 -16.47
CA LEU A 10 -2.00 1.10 -15.87
C LEU A 10 -1.78 2.61 -15.98
N ILE A 11 -0.57 3.11 -15.72
CA ILE A 11 -0.21 4.52 -15.99
C ILE A 11 -0.34 4.83 -17.48
N GLY A 12 0.17 3.94 -18.35
CA GLY A 12 0.07 4.07 -19.80
C GLY A 12 -1.36 4.14 -20.35
N ILE A 13 -2.33 3.49 -19.70
CA ILE A 13 -3.76 3.63 -20.04
C ILE A 13 -4.23 5.08 -19.83
N GLY A 14 -3.85 5.71 -18.71
CA GLY A 14 -4.16 7.11 -18.45
C GLY A 14 -3.57 8.04 -19.52
N ILE A 15 -2.28 7.83 -19.85
CA ILE A 15 -1.60 8.56 -20.94
C ILE A 15 -2.31 8.39 -22.28
N ARG A 16 -2.74 7.16 -22.60
CA ARG A 16 -3.38 6.86 -23.87
C ARG A 16 -4.74 7.54 -24.01
N ILE A 17 -5.50 7.67 -22.92
CA ILE A 17 -6.85 8.25 -22.94
C ILE A 17 -6.81 9.78 -22.86
N PHE A 18 -5.92 10.36 -22.02
CA PHE A 18 -5.92 11.80 -21.71
C PHE A 18 -4.69 12.57 -22.20
N GLY A 19 -3.78 11.88 -22.90
CA GLY A 19 -2.55 12.46 -23.44
C GLY A 19 -1.35 12.31 -22.51
N ASN A 20 -0.15 12.52 -23.08
CA ASN A 20 1.11 12.47 -22.35
C ASN A 20 1.38 13.79 -21.60
N ASN A 21 0.60 14.03 -20.55
CA ASN A 21 0.68 15.20 -19.66
C ASN A 21 0.46 14.75 -18.20
N GLU A 22 0.63 15.67 -17.26
CA GLU A 22 0.56 15.42 -15.81
C GLU A 22 -0.78 14.80 -15.39
N PHE A 23 -1.87 15.20 -16.04
CA PHE A 23 -3.19 14.64 -15.81
C PHE A 23 -3.25 13.17 -16.25
N GLY A 24 -2.85 12.87 -17.49
CA GLY A 24 -2.83 11.52 -18.02
C GLY A 24 -1.94 10.56 -17.24
N TRP A 25 -0.80 11.04 -16.72
CA TRP A 25 0.10 10.25 -15.88
C TRP A 25 -0.55 9.78 -14.57
N ARG A 26 -1.40 10.63 -13.98
CA ARG A 26 -1.94 10.44 -12.62
C ARG A 26 -3.36 9.86 -12.63
N PHE A 27 -4.06 9.92 -13.76
CA PHE A 27 -5.47 9.54 -13.86
C PHE A 27 -5.77 8.13 -13.30
N SER A 28 -5.03 7.12 -13.74
CA SER A 28 -5.23 5.74 -13.28
C SER A 28 -4.91 5.58 -11.78
N ALA A 29 -3.86 6.25 -11.28
CA ALA A 29 -3.52 6.23 -9.87
C ALA A 29 -4.65 6.82 -9.00
N ALA A 30 -5.27 7.90 -9.47
CA ALA A 30 -6.37 8.57 -8.77
C ALA A 30 -7.62 7.68 -8.67
N ILE A 31 -7.96 6.96 -9.75
CA ILE A 31 -9.06 5.98 -9.74
C ILE A 31 -8.77 4.86 -8.74
N PHE A 32 -7.57 4.28 -8.80
CA PHE A 32 -7.22 3.14 -7.95
C PHE A 32 -7.16 3.54 -6.47
N GLY A 33 -6.56 4.68 -6.14
CA GLY A 33 -6.55 5.20 -4.76
C GLY A 33 -7.96 5.51 -4.24
N SER A 34 -8.85 6.03 -5.09
CA SER A 34 -10.26 6.25 -4.73
C SER A 34 -11.01 4.92 -4.53
N PHE A 35 -10.76 3.93 -5.39
CA PHE A 35 -11.35 2.60 -5.28
C PHE A 35 -10.90 1.85 -4.02
N ALA A 36 -9.67 2.09 -3.54
CA ALA A 36 -9.18 1.53 -2.28
C ALA A 36 -10.07 1.92 -1.09
N VAL A 37 -10.64 3.14 -1.08
CA VAL A 37 -11.59 3.59 -0.04
C VAL A 37 -12.82 2.68 0.02
N LEU A 38 -13.37 2.31 -1.14
CA LEU A 38 -14.48 1.36 -1.24
C LEU A 38 -14.06 -0.04 -0.80
N LEU A 39 -12.88 -0.51 -1.19
CA LEU A 39 -12.40 -1.83 -0.77
C LEU A 39 -12.24 -1.93 0.75
N ILE A 40 -11.72 -0.90 1.40
CA ILE A 40 -11.62 -0.86 2.87
C ILE A 40 -13.00 -0.94 3.52
N TYR A 41 -13.97 -0.19 3.00
CA TYR A 41 -15.37 -0.30 3.42
C TYR A 41 -15.87 -1.74 3.32
N LEU A 42 -15.69 -2.39 2.16
CA LEU A 42 -16.17 -3.76 1.90
C LEU A 42 -15.48 -4.80 2.80
N ILE A 43 -14.17 -4.65 3.01
CA ILE A 43 -13.39 -5.52 3.90
C ILE A 43 -13.91 -5.43 5.34
N VAL A 44 -14.13 -4.21 5.84
CA VAL A 44 -14.65 -4.01 7.20
C VAL A 44 -16.09 -4.51 7.31
N LYS A 45 -16.91 -4.30 6.28
CA LYS A 45 -18.27 -4.84 6.23
C LYS A 45 -18.26 -6.35 6.32
N GLN A 46 -17.35 -7.01 5.61
CA GLN A 46 -17.21 -8.46 5.64
C GLN A 46 -16.67 -8.99 6.98
N LEU A 47 -15.72 -8.29 7.60
CA LEU A 47 -15.11 -8.71 8.88
C LEU A 47 -16.02 -8.51 10.09
N PHE A 48 -16.79 -7.41 10.12
CA PHE A 48 -17.49 -6.96 11.32
C PHE A 48 -19.01 -6.84 11.14
N ALA A 49 -19.54 -7.00 9.93
CA ALA A 49 -20.97 -6.83 9.61
C ALA A 49 -21.57 -5.48 10.08
N SER A 50 -20.74 -4.46 10.28
CA SER A 50 -21.13 -3.18 10.89
C SER A 50 -21.02 -2.04 9.90
N GLU A 51 -22.15 -1.40 9.59
CA GLU A 51 -22.20 -0.24 8.70
C GLU A 51 -21.39 0.93 9.24
N PHE A 52 -21.56 1.22 10.53
CA PHE A 52 -20.86 2.31 11.20
C PHE A 52 -19.33 2.13 11.14
N LEU A 53 -18.83 0.92 11.43
CA LEU A 53 -17.40 0.65 11.34
C LEU A 53 -16.89 0.72 9.89
N SER A 54 -17.69 0.25 8.93
CA SER A 54 -17.32 0.25 7.50
C SER A 54 -17.16 1.68 6.97
N ILE A 55 -18.12 2.56 7.27
CA ILE A 55 -18.04 3.99 6.95
C ILE A 55 -16.87 4.65 7.68
N THR A 56 -16.68 4.33 8.97
CA THR A 56 -15.55 4.85 9.76
C THR A 56 -14.20 4.48 9.11
N ALA A 57 -14.03 3.23 8.68
CA ALA A 57 -12.80 2.76 8.05
C ALA A 57 -12.51 3.48 6.73
N ALA A 58 -13.54 3.63 5.88
CA ALA A 58 -13.42 4.36 4.63
C ALA A 58 -13.06 5.83 4.86
N LEU A 59 -13.69 6.50 5.84
CA LEU A 59 -13.37 7.87 6.20
C LEU A 59 -11.92 7.99 6.69
N LEU A 60 -11.47 7.12 7.58
CA LEU A 60 -10.08 7.14 8.05
C LEU A 60 -9.08 6.90 6.92
N PHE A 61 -9.38 6.00 5.97
CA PHE A 61 -8.53 5.75 4.80
C PHE A 61 -8.51 6.93 3.83
N ALA A 62 -9.64 7.63 3.66
CA ALA A 62 -9.73 8.84 2.85
C ALA A 62 -9.05 10.05 3.51
N LEU A 63 -8.97 10.07 4.85
CA LEU A 63 -8.31 11.10 5.67
C LEU A 63 -6.85 10.76 5.99
N ASP A 64 -6.21 9.87 5.20
CA ASP A 64 -4.79 9.60 5.31
C ASP A 64 -3.98 10.35 4.26
N GLY A 65 -2.97 11.11 4.71
CA GLY A 65 -2.08 11.89 3.86
C GLY A 65 -1.29 11.04 2.85
N LEU A 66 -0.82 9.85 3.24
CA LEU A 66 -0.02 9.01 2.36
C LEU A 66 -0.90 8.47 1.22
N ASN A 67 -2.12 8.02 1.53
CA ASN A 67 -3.06 7.60 0.49
C ASN A 67 -3.42 8.75 -0.46
N LEU A 68 -3.67 9.96 0.07
CA LEU A 68 -3.93 11.14 -0.76
C LEU A 68 -2.76 11.44 -1.71
N VAL A 69 -1.53 11.47 -1.20
CA VAL A 69 -0.33 11.76 -2.02
C VAL A 69 -0.11 10.64 -3.05
N MET A 70 -0.14 9.38 -2.64
CA MET A 70 0.16 8.24 -3.52
C MET A 70 -0.91 8.03 -4.60
N SER A 71 -2.15 8.44 -4.36
CA SER A 71 -3.20 8.43 -5.40
C SER A 71 -3.05 9.55 -6.43
N ARG A 72 -2.19 10.55 -6.18
CA ARG A 72 -1.99 11.72 -7.04
C ARG A 72 -0.62 11.76 -7.72
N VAL A 73 0.18 10.70 -7.57
CA VAL A 73 1.49 10.59 -8.21
C VAL A 73 1.52 9.31 -9.04
N ALA A 74 2.19 9.34 -10.19
CA ALA A 74 2.29 8.22 -11.12
C ALA A 74 3.29 7.15 -10.63
N LEU A 75 3.06 6.59 -9.44
CA LEU A 75 3.87 5.53 -8.83
C LEU A 75 3.12 4.20 -8.78
N LEU A 76 3.88 3.11 -8.75
CA LEU A 76 3.34 1.75 -8.86
C LEU A 76 2.66 1.27 -7.58
N ASP A 77 3.06 1.82 -6.43
CA ASP A 77 2.69 1.33 -5.10
C ASP A 77 1.20 1.48 -4.79
N ILE A 78 0.50 2.46 -5.38
CA ILE A 78 -0.96 2.59 -5.20
C ILE A 78 -1.71 1.42 -5.88
N PHE A 79 -1.27 0.98 -7.07
CA PHE A 79 -1.87 -0.17 -7.75
C PHE A 79 -1.58 -1.46 -6.97
N LEU A 80 -0.34 -1.60 -6.48
CA LEU A 80 0.05 -2.73 -5.63
C LEU A 80 -0.86 -2.83 -4.41
N MET A 81 -1.05 -1.73 -3.68
CA MET A 81 -1.90 -1.68 -2.48
C MET A 81 -3.36 -2.07 -2.80
N VAL A 82 -3.92 -1.60 -3.91
CA VAL A 82 -5.27 -1.99 -4.33
C VAL A 82 -5.38 -3.49 -4.64
N PHE A 83 -4.40 -4.06 -5.35
CA PHE A 83 -4.40 -5.49 -5.64
C PHE A 83 -4.20 -6.35 -4.39
N ILE A 84 -3.42 -5.87 -3.42
CA ILE A 84 -3.33 -6.45 -2.07
C ILE A 84 -4.70 -6.45 -1.38
N LEU A 85 -5.44 -5.33 -1.42
CA LEU A 85 -6.79 -5.26 -0.85
C LEU A 85 -7.79 -6.18 -1.55
N LEU A 86 -7.72 -6.27 -2.88
CA LEU A 86 -8.55 -7.20 -3.65
C LEU A 86 -8.27 -8.66 -3.29
N ALA A 87 -6.99 -9.02 -3.14
CA ALA A 87 -6.58 -10.36 -2.71
C ALA A 87 -7.10 -10.65 -1.30
N PHE A 88 -6.95 -9.71 -0.37
CA PHE A 88 -7.42 -9.85 1.00
C PHE A 88 -8.96 -9.93 1.08
N TYR A 89 -9.69 -9.05 0.40
CA TYR A 89 -11.15 -9.09 0.32
C TYR A 89 -11.64 -10.41 -0.26
N SER A 90 -11.04 -10.88 -1.36
CA SER A 90 -11.37 -12.16 -1.98
C SER A 90 -11.09 -13.35 -1.05
N LEU A 91 -10.05 -13.26 -0.22
CA LEU A 91 -9.72 -14.27 0.79
C LEU A 91 -10.83 -14.35 1.85
N LEU A 92 -11.35 -13.20 2.31
CA LEU A 92 -12.47 -13.14 3.26
C LEU A 92 -13.77 -13.74 2.68
N LEU A 93 -13.91 -13.71 1.35
CA LEU A 93 -15.02 -14.33 0.62
C LEU A 93 -14.76 -15.81 0.28
N ASN A 94 -13.61 -16.38 0.66
CA ASN A 94 -13.15 -17.72 0.28
C ASN A 94 -13.11 -17.96 -1.24
N ASN A 95 -12.95 -16.90 -2.04
CA ASN A 95 -12.84 -16.99 -3.50
C ASN A 95 -11.37 -17.08 -3.93
N TYR A 96 -10.79 -18.27 -3.80
CA TYR A 96 -9.37 -18.51 -4.09
C TYR A 96 -8.95 -18.25 -5.55
N LEU A 97 -9.89 -18.33 -6.50
CA LEU A 97 -9.65 -17.92 -7.89
C LEU A 97 -9.34 -16.42 -7.95
N ALA A 98 -10.21 -15.60 -7.35
CA ALA A 98 -10.02 -14.16 -7.30
C ALA A 98 -8.79 -13.77 -6.47
N VAL A 99 -8.49 -14.50 -5.39
CA VAL A 99 -7.25 -14.34 -4.61
C VAL A 99 -6.03 -14.54 -5.51
N GLY A 100 -5.94 -15.68 -6.22
CA GLY A 100 -4.80 -15.99 -7.07
C GLY A 100 -4.61 -14.98 -8.20
N ILE A 101 -5.70 -14.50 -8.81
CA ILE A 101 -5.64 -13.45 -9.83
C ILE A 101 -5.14 -12.13 -9.22
N ALA A 102 -5.70 -11.69 -8.10
CA ALA A 102 -5.31 -10.45 -7.44
C ALA A 102 -3.86 -10.46 -6.94
N LEU A 103 -3.39 -11.58 -6.38
CA LEU A 103 -1.98 -11.80 -6.03
C LEU A 103 -1.07 -11.73 -7.27
N GLY A 104 -1.52 -12.29 -8.39
CA GLY A 104 -0.85 -12.17 -9.67
C GLY A 104 -0.73 -10.73 -10.17
N LEU A 105 -1.80 -9.95 -10.07
CA LEU A 105 -1.80 -8.53 -10.42
C LEU A 105 -0.87 -7.72 -9.49
N ALA A 106 -0.86 -8.03 -8.19
CA ALA A 106 0.08 -7.43 -7.24
C ALA A 106 1.53 -7.74 -7.62
N LEU A 107 1.85 -9.02 -7.86
CA LEU A 107 3.18 -9.48 -8.26
C LEU A 107 3.63 -8.89 -9.61
N ALA A 108 2.70 -8.79 -10.58
CA ALA A 108 2.91 -8.19 -11.89
C ALA A 108 3.06 -6.65 -11.86
N THR A 109 2.75 -6.02 -10.72
CA THR A 109 2.96 -4.59 -10.48
C THR A 109 4.31 -4.35 -9.82
N LYS A 110 4.62 -5.10 -8.75
CA LYS A 110 5.86 -5.00 -7.98
C LYS A 110 6.13 -6.32 -7.27
N TRP A 111 7.39 -6.76 -7.22
CA TRP A 111 7.74 -8.06 -6.63
C TRP A 111 7.41 -8.19 -5.13
N SER A 112 7.31 -7.08 -4.40
CA SER A 112 6.81 -7.08 -3.02
C SER A 112 5.38 -7.62 -2.88
N GLY A 113 4.58 -7.64 -3.96
CA GLY A 113 3.29 -8.33 -3.98
C GLY A 113 3.40 -9.85 -3.78
N GLY A 114 4.55 -10.43 -4.10
CA GLY A 114 4.85 -11.85 -3.87
C GLY A 114 4.95 -12.23 -2.39
N PHE A 115 5.22 -11.26 -1.50
CA PHE A 115 5.33 -11.52 -0.06
C PHE A 115 4.02 -12.03 0.56
N LEU A 116 2.87 -11.74 -0.06
CA LEU A 116 1.58 -12.21 0.40
C LEU A 116 1.34 -13.69 0.11
N ILE A 117 1.95 -14.24 -0.94
CA ILE A 117 1.71 -15.62 -1.40
C ILE A 117 2.00 -16.65 -0.29
N PRO A 118 3.20 -16.70 0.33
CA PRO A 118 3.49 -17.68 1.38
C PRO A 118 2.59 -17.50 2.60
N VAL A 119 2.25 -16.25 2.94
CA VAL A 119 1.42 -15.93 4.09
C VAL A 119 -0.03 -16.37 3.88
N PHE A 120 -0.59 -16.14 2.70
CA PHE A 120 -1.95 -16.56 2.35
C PHE A 120 -2.04 -18.08 2.18
N LEU A 121 -1.00 -18.71 1.59
CA LEU A 121 -0.91 -20.17 1.53
C LEU A 121 -0.93 -20.78 2.94
N LEU A 122 -0.12 -20.25 3.85
CA LEU A 122 -0.09 -20.71 5.24
C LEU A 122 -1.46 -20.56 5.91
N PHE A 123 -2.11 -19.41 5.75
CA PHE A 123 -3.47 -19.18 6.26
C PHE A 123 -4.46 -20.22 5.74
N VAL A 124 -4.49 -20.45 4.42
CA VAL A 124 -5.39 -21.42 3.79
C VAL A 124 -5.14 -22.83 4.31
N VAL A 125 -3.87 -23.22 4.46
CA VAL A 125 -3.50 -24.53 5.04
C VAL A 125 -3.97 -24.65 6.48
N ILE A 126 -3.75 -23.63 7.32
CA ILE A 126 -4.14 -23.64 8.74
C ILE A 126 -5.66 -23.74 8.89
N GLU A 127 -6.41 -22.98 8.09
CA GLU A 127 -7.87 -22.92 8.13
C GLU A 127 -8.53 -24.21 7.62
N ASN A 128 -7.91 -24.90 6.66
CA ASN A 128 -8.47 -26.11 6.05
C ASN A 128 -7.75 -27.40 6.50
N ARG A 129 -6.95 -27.35 7.58
CA ARG A 129 -6.13 -28.48 8.05
C ARG A 129 -6.90 -29.77 8.35
N ALA A 130 -8.19 -29.67 8.62
CA ALA A 130 -9.07 -30.81 8.88
C ALA A 130 -9.45 -31.60 7.61
N ASN A 131 -9.30 -31.02 6.41
CA ASN A 131 -9.67 -31.68 5.15
C ASN A 131 -8.65 -31.39 4.03
N LEU A 132 -7.55 -32.15 4.06
CA LEU A 132 -6.43 -32.04 3.11
C LEU A 132 -6.82 -32.26 1.64
N LYS A 133 -7.88 -33.02 1.35
CA LYS A 133 -8.34 -33.26 -0.03
C LYS A 133 -8.85 -31.98 -0.71
N ASN A 134 -9.41 -31.06 0.08
CA ASN A 134 -9.92 -29.79 -0.42
C ASN A 134 -8.84 -28.71 -0.56
N LEU A 135 -7.58 -28.99 -0.19
CA LEU A 135 -6.49 -28.02 -0.25
C LEU A 135 -5.81 -27.95 -1.62
N LEU A 136 -5.88 -29.01 -2.44
CA LEU A 136 -5.19 -29.05 -3.74
C LEU A 136 -5.60 -27.89 -4.66
N LYS A 137 -6.91 -27.63 -4.78
CA LYS A 137 -7.43 -26.57 -5.66
C LYS A 137 -7.04 -25.16 -5.17
N PRO A 138 -7.28 -24.77 -3.90
CA PRO A 138 -6.83 -23.48 -3.37
C PRO A 138 -5.32 -23.28 -3.50
N ILE A 139 -4.50 -24.29 -3.15
CA ILE A 139 -3.04 -24.20 -3.27
C ILE A 139 -2.63 -24.00 -4.73
N ALA A 140 -3.19 -24.80 -5.66
CA ALA A 140 -2.92 -24.64 -7.08
C ALA A 140 -3.32 -23.24 -7.58
N GLN A 141 -4.44 -22.70 -7.12
CA GLN A 141 -4.89 -21.35 -7.48
C GLN A 141 -3.95 -20.26 -6.94
N LEU A 142 -3.49 -20.38 -5.69
CA LEU A 142 -2.59 -19.41 -5.06
C LEU A 142 -1.14 -19.49 -5.60
N ILE A 143 -0.79 -20.53 -6.35
CA ILE A 143 0.55 -20.69 -6.96
C ILE A 143 0.50 -20.44 -8.47
N LEU A 144 -0.37 -21.16 -9.19
CA LEU A 144 -0.38 -21.14 -10.66
C LEU A 144 -0.99 -19.86 -11.23
N LEU A 145 -2.02 -19.28 -10.59
CA LEU A 145 -2.64 -18.06 -11.10
C LEU A 145 -1.71 -16.85 -10.97
N PRO A 146 -1.01 -16.61 -9.83
CA PRO A 146 -0.05 -15.52 -9.77
C PRO A 146 1.05 -15.62 -10.83
N VAL A 147 1.59 -16.83 -11.06
CA VAL A 147 2.59 -17.08 -12.10
C VAL A 147 2.01 -16.81 -13.49
N GLY A 148 0.81 -17.32 -13.79
CA GLY A 148 0.15 -17.10 -15.07
C GLY A 148 -0.11 -15.62 -15.36
N VAL A 149 -0.69 -14.89 -14.41
CA VAL A 149 -0.94 -13.44 -14.53
C VAL A 149 0.37 -12.66 -14.68
N TYR A 150 1.40 -13.02 -13.91
CA TYR A 150 2.72 -12.42 -14.04
C TYR A 150 3.27 -12.59 -15.45
N LEU A 151 3.29 -13.81 -15.99
CA LEU A 151 3.76 -14.08 -17.36
C LEU A 151 2.94 -13.34 -18.42
N ILE A 152 1.61 -13.30 -18.27
CA ILE A 152 0.72 -12.55 -19.16
C ILE A 152 1.05 -11.05 -19.16
N SER A 153 1.44 -10.48 -18.02
CA SER A 153 1.82 -9.06 -17.94
C SER A 153 3.02 -8.72 -18.84
N TRP A 154 3.91 -9.70 -19.10
CA TRP A 154 5.05 -9.55 -20.01
C TRP A 154 4.68 -9.67 -21.49
N SER A 155 3.41 -9.91 -21.84
CA SER A 155 2.94 -10.05 -23.22
C SER A 155 3.39 -8.91 -24.14
N GLY A 156 3.37 -7.65 -23.68
CA GLY A 156 3.83 -6.54 -24.52
C GLY A 156 5.35 -6.56 -24.77
N TRP A 157 6.16 -7.06 -23.83
CA TRP A 157 7.58 -7.31 -24.11
C TRP A 157 7.74 -8.50 -25.05
N ILE A 158 6.93 -9.56 -24.88
CA ILE A 158 6.98 -10.83 -25.64
C ILE A 158 6.51 -10.68 -27.09
N PHE A 159 5.50 -9.86 -27.36
CA PHE A 159 4.89 -9.73 -28.70
C PHE A 159 5.28 -8.44 -29.43
N SER A 160 6.01 -7.51 -28.79
CA SER A 160 6.58 -6.35 -29.49
C SER A 160 8.07 -6.56 -29.78
N ASP A 161 8.56 -5.83 -30.78
CA ASP A 161 9.96 -5.74 -31.18
C ASP A 161 10.74 -4.64 -30.42
N LYS A 162 10.05 -3.81 -29.62
CA LYS A 162 10.60 -2.63 -28.93
C LYS A 162 11.07 -2.92 -27.49
N GLY A 163 11.01 -4.18 -27.05
CA GLY A 163 11.38 -4.57 -25.70
C GLY A 163 12.88 -4.39 -25.41
N TRP A 164 13.21 -3.80 -24.25
CA TRP A 164 14.60 -3.73 -23.78
C TRP A 164 15.25 -5.13 -23.75
N GLY A 165 16.46 -5.25 -24.32
CA GLY A 165 17.24 -6.49 -24.28
C GLY A 165 16.58 -7.70 -24.97
N ARG A 166 15.57 -7.48 -25.83
CA ARG A 166 14.77 -8.58 -26.42
C ARG A 166 15.56 -9.58 -27.25
N ASN A 167 16.60 -9.10 -27.95
CA ASN A 167 17.48 -9.92 -28.79
C ASN A 167 18.90 -9.96 -28.21
N SER A 168 19.02 -9.88 -26.88
CA SER A 168 20.34 -9.89 -26.20
C SER A 168 20.96 -11.28 -26.14
N GLU A 169 20.14 -12.33 -26.19
CA GLU A 169 20.57 -13.73 -26.10
C GLU A 169 20.14 -14.54 -27.34
N SER A 170 20.51 -15.82 -27.38
CA SER A 170 20.27 -16.74 -28.50
C SER A 170 18.80 -16.96 -28.88
N ASN A 171 17.87 -16.77 -27.95
CA ASN A 171 16.44 -16.92 -28.19
C ASN A 171 15.61 -16.03 -27.25
N LEU A 172 14.29 -16.03 -27.47
CA LEU A 172 13.37 -15.18 -26.74
C LEU A 172 13.32 -15.50 -25.24
N LEU A 173 13.33 -16.79 -24.88
CA LEU A 173 13.24 -17.23 -23.48
C LEU A 173 14.53 -16.91 -22.73
N SER A 174 15.70 -17.14 -23.34
CA SER A 174 16.98 -16.76 -22.75
C SER A 174 17.09 -15.24 -22.59
N SER A 175 16.63 -14.46 -23.58
CA SER A 175 16.61 -12.99 -23.49
C SER A 175 15.66 -12.50 -22.37
N LEU A 176 14.50 -13.12 -22.22
CA LEU A 176 13.56 -12.79 -21.13
C LEU A 176 14.16 -13.14 -19.76
N TRP A 177 14.84 -14.28 -19.65
CA TRP A 177 15.54 -14.70 -18.45
C TRP A 177 16.68 -13.73 -18.10
N SER A 178 17.52 -13.38 -19.09
CA SER A 178 18.60 -12.40 -18.95
C SER A 178 18.06 -11.05 -18.45
N TYR A 179 16.92 -10.60 -18.99
CA TYR A 179 16.28 -9.39 -18.49
C TYR A 179 15.79 -9.53 -17.03
N HIS A 180 15.20 -10.66 -16.64
CA HIS A 180 14.84 -10.89 -15.24
C HIS A 180 16.06 -10.89 -14.31
N MET A 181 17.18 -11.48 -14.73
CA MET A 181 18.42 -11.47 -13.97
C MET A 181 18.99 -10.07 -13.80
N GLN A 182 18.91 -9.22 -14.83
CA GLN A 182 19.27 -7.80 -14.73
C GLN A 182 18.40 -7.07 -13.70
N ILE A 183 17.10 -7.38 -13.62
CA ILE A 183 16.19 -6.80 -12.62
C ILE A 183 16.57 -7.28 -11.21
N VAL A 184 16.91 -8.57 -11.04
CA VAL A 184 17.39 -9.11 -9.75
C VAL A 184 18.67 -8.40 -9.31
N SER A 185 19.69 -8.34 -10.17
CA SER A 185 20.95 -7.65 -9.85
C SER A 185 20.71 -6.19 -9.50
N PHE A 186 19.92 -5.46 -10.29
CA PHE A 186 19.56 -4.08 -9.94
C PHE A 186 18.95 -3.98 -8.53
N HIS A 187 18.09 -4.91 -8.13
CA HIS A 187 17.48 -4.88 -6.81
C HIS A 187 18.42 -5.27 -5.67
N GLN A 188 19.40 -6.12 -5.93
CA GLN A 188 20.44 -6.51 -4.96
C GLN A 188 21.48 -5.40 -4.77
N ASP A 189 21.84 -4.72 -5.85
CA ASP A 189 22.92 -3.72 -5.88
C ASP A 189 22.44 -2.29 -5.62
N LEU A 190 21.13 -2.08 -5.42
CA LEU A 190 20.55 -0.76 -5.10
C LEU A 190 20.78 -0.39 -3.62
N VAL A 191 22.03 -0.01 -3.33
CA VAL A 191 22.51 0.40 -2.00
C VAL A 191 22.97 1.87 -1.96
N GLU A 192 22.70 2.62 -3.04
CA GLU A 192 23.03 4.05 -3.13
C GLU A 192 22.33 4.86 -2.05
N GLN A 193 23.10 5.64 -1.30
CA GLN A 193 22.58 6.48 -0.23
C GLN A 193 21.69 7.60 -0.77
N HIS A 194 20.55 7.83 -0.13
CA HIS A 194 19.63 8.90 -0.50
C HIS A 194 19.17 9.70 0.73
N SER A 195 19.07 11.02 0.61
CA SER A 195 18.69 11.92 1.73
C SER A 195 17.32 11.61 2.35
N TYR A 196 16.39 11.11 1.54
CA TYR A 196 15.05 10.67 1.97
C TYR A 196 14.90 9.16 2.17
N GLN A 197 16.00 8.39 2.19
CA GLN A 197 15.90 6.97 2.50
C GLN A 197 15.34 6.78 3.93
N ALA A 198 14.48 5.80 4.11
CA ALA A 198 13.81 5.52 5.37
C ALA A 198 13.85 4.02 5.65
N ASN A 199 14.26 3.68 6.87
CA ASN A 199 14.32 2.29 7.30
C ASN A 199 12.93 1.81 7.80
N PRO A 200 12.51 0.56 7.52
CA PRO A 200 11.28 -0.03 8.04
C PRO A 200 11.01 0.21 9.53
N TRP A 201 12.04 0.20 10.38
CA TRP A 201 11.91 0.51 11.82
C TRP A 201 11.22 1.85 12.10
N SER A 202 11.39 2.83 11.23
CA SER A 202 10.84 4.18 11.42
C SER A 202 9.50 4.40 10.72
N TRP A 203 9.00 3.46 9.90
CA TRP A 203 7.84 3.73 9.05
C TRP A 203 6.57 3.97 9.84
N LEU A 204 6.26 3.14 10.84
CA LEU A 204 4.99 3.26 11.59
C LEU A 204 4.89 4.53 12.44
N ILE A 205 6.04 5.08 12.84
CA ILE A 205 6.14 6.33 13.60
C ILE A 205 6.36 7.55 12.71
N LEU A 206 6.32 7.38 11.38
CA LEU A 206 6.59 8.43 10.40
C LEU A 206 7.99 9.05 10.55
N GLY A 207 9.00 8.29 10.96
CA GLY A 207 10.29 8.88 11.34
C GLY A 207 11.05 9.56 10.20
N ARG A 208 10.87 9.14 8.95
CA ARG A 208 11.47 9.79 7.77
C ARG A 208 10.51 9.69 6.58
N PRO A 209 9.56 10.62 6.43
CA PRO A 209 8.68 10.67 5.27
C PRO A 209 9.49 10.98 4.00
N THR A 210 8.91 10.72 2.83
CA THR A 210 9.62 10.91 1.55
C THR A 210 9.12 12.16 0.86
N SER A 211 9.98 13.16 0.68
CA SER A 211 9.63 14.35 -0.11
C SER A 211 9.63 13.99 -1.60
N PHE A 212 8.52 14.25 -2.28
CA PHE A 212 8.37 14.05 -3.73
C PHE A 212 8.55 15.32 -4.53
N PHE A 213 8.43 16.47 -3.88
CA PHE A 213 8.62 17.78 -4.48
C PHE A 213 8.89 18.78 -3.38
N TYR A 214 9.88 19.65 -3.56
CA TYR A 214 10.12 20.80 -2.71
C TYR A 214 10.59 21.98 -3.56
N GLU A 215 10.01 23.16 -3.34
CA GLU A 215 10.42 24.41 -3.97
C GLU A 215 10.37 25.56 -2.97
N ASP A 216 11.47 26.32 -2.88
CA ASP A 216 11.64 27.49 -2.01
C ASP A 216 11.42 28.83 -2.76
N SER A 217 11.40 28.81 -4.09
CA SER A 217 11.08 29.94 -4.98
C SER A 217 9.58 30.16 -5.21
N ALA A 218 8.71 29.32 -4.64
CA ALA A 218 7.27 29.43 -4.83
C ALA A 218 6.73 30.76 -4.27
N THR A 219 5.65 31.30 -4.86
CA THR A 219 5.03 32.53 -4.37
C THR A 219 3.85 32.22 -3.44
N CYS A 220 3.81 32.87 -2.27
CA CYS A 220 2.75 32.71 -1.26
C CYS A 220 2.34 34.06 -0.63
N GLY A 221 2.75 35.19 -1.22
CA GLY A 221 2.48 36.54 -0.71
C GLY A 221 3.34 36.97 0.49
N GLN A 222 4.41 36.23 0.81
CA GLN A 222 5.36 36.51 1.88
C GLN A 222 6.80 36.48 1.38
N ALA A 223 7.75 36.96 2.20
CA ALA A 223 9.17 37.07 1.84
C ALA A 223 9.87 35.71 1.66
N LYS A 224 9.43 34.67 2.39
CA LYS A 224 9.92 33.29 2.26
C LYS A 224 8.75 32.32 2.24
N CYS A 225 8.71 31.49 1.22
CA CYS A 225 7.67 30.51 0.99
C CYS A 225 8.28 29.11 0.85
N ALA A 226 7.46 28.10 1.06
CA ALA A 226 7.81 26.72 0.79
C ALA A 226 6.61 26.04 0.14
N GLN A 227 6.88 25.24 -0.88
CA GLN A 227 5.90 24.39 -1.53
C GLN A 227 6.42 22.96 -1.54
N GLU A 228 5.71 22.06 -0.87
CA GLU A 228 6.15 20.68 -0.72
C GLU A 228 5.03 19.68 -1.03
N ILE A 229 5.37 18.58 -1.70
CA ILE A 229 4.56 17.36 -1.72
C ILE A 229 5.29 16.30 -0.90
N LEU A 230 4.91 16.16 0.37
CA LEU A 230 5.50 15.20 1.30
C LEU A 230 4.64 13.95 1.38
N ALA A 231 5.18 12.80 0.95
CA ALA A 231 4.53 11.51 1.13
C ALA A 231 4.63 11.10 2.60
N MET A 232 3.61 11.45 3.38
CA MET A 232 3.52 11.20 4.82
C MET A 232 2.09 10.82 5.20
N GLY A 233 1.93 9.82 6.06
CA GLY A 233 0.66 9.48 6.67
C GLY A 233 0.11 10.60 7.56
N THR A 234 -1.17 10.52 7.93
CA THR A 234 -1.74 11.44 8.93
C THR A 234 -1.20 11.08 10.32
N PRO A 235 -0.37 11.89 11.00
CA PRO A 235 0.37 11.45 12.18
C PRO A 235 -0.48 10.87 13.31
N PHE A 236 -1.59 11.53 13.64
CA PHE A 236 -2.48 11.04 14.69
C PHE A 236 -3.09 9.67 14.36
N LEU A 237 -3.36 9.40 13.08
CA LEU A 237 -3.87 8.11 12.60
C LEU A 237 -2.81 7.01 12.66
N TRP A 238 -1.57 7.31 12.27
CA TRP A 238 -0.49 6.32 12.24
C TRP A 238 0.00 5.96 13.64
N TRP A 239 0.20 6.96 14.49
CA TRP A 239 0.67 6.73 15.85
C TRP A 239 -0.36 6.00 16.71
N SER A 240 -1.66 6.32 16.57
CA SER A 240 -2.71 5.55 17.24
C SER A 240 -2.80 4.11 16.71
N ALA A 241 -2.52 3.89 15.42
CA ALA A 241 -2.52 2.55 14.84
C ALA A 241 -1.41 1.66 15.40
N VAL A 242 -0.26 2.21 15.79
CA VAL A 242 0.81 1.45 16.48
C VAL A 242 0.25 0.80 17.76
N PHE A 243 -0.45 1.57 18.58
CA PHE A 243 -1.11 1.05 19.78
C PHE A 243 -2.23 0.07 19.42
N ALA A 244 -3.01 0.35 18.38
CA ALA A 244 -4.08 -0.53 17.94
C ALA A 244 -3.56 -1.89 17.46
N VAL A 245 -2.42 -1.93 16.76
CA VAL A 245 -1.74 -3.17 16.37
C VAL A 245 -1.30 -3.94 17.60
N ALA A 246 -0.67 -3.29 18.59
CA ALA A 246 -0.26 -3.95 19.84
C ALA A 246 -1.46 -4.55 20.60
N ILE A 247 -2.58 -3.82 20.70
CA ILE A 247 -3.83 -4.32 21.31
C ILE A 247 -4.37 -5.51 20.50
N THR A 248 -4.38 -5.41 19.17
CA THR A 248 -4.84 -6.49 18.28
C THR A 248 -3.99 -7.75 18.44
N ILE A 249 -2.66 -7.61 18.60
CA ILE A 249 -1.76 -8.73 18.92
C ILE A 249 -2.14 -9.36 20.25
N GLY A 250 -2.31 -8.55 21.30
CA GLY A 250 -2.70 -9.02 22.62
C GLY A 250 -4.00 -9.84 22.58
N PHE A 251 -5.05 -9.31 21.95
CA PHE A 251 -6.33 -10.01 21.77
C PHE A 251 -6.20 -11.25 20.88
N SER A 252 -5.44 -11.20 19.79
CA SER A 252 -5.23 -12.37 18.93
C SER A 252 -4.62 -13.55 19.70
N ILE A 253 -3.76 -13.28 20.68
CA ILE A 253 -3.11 -14.31 21.51
C ILE A 253 -4.05 -14.79 22.63
N THR A 254 -4.73 -13.87 23.32
CA THR A 254 -5.52 -14.19 24.52
C THR A 254 -6.90 -14.75 24.21
N THR A 255 -7.60 -14.19 23.21
CA THR A 255 -8.98 -14.58 22.87
C THR A 255 -9.06 -15.51 21.66
N LYS A 256 -7.97 -15.62 20.89
CA LYS A 256 -7.93 -16.33 19.60
C LYS A 256 -8.99 -15.82 18.61
N ASP A 257 -9.33 -14.53 18.68
CA ASP A 257 -10.26 -13.91 17.73
C ASP A 257 -9.69 -14.00 16.30
N ARG A 258 -10.41 -14.74 15.44
CA ARG A 258 -10.02 -14.97 14.05
C ARG A 258 -9.88 -13.66 13.26
N ARG A 259 -10.69 -12.63 13.58
CA ARG A 259 -10.61 -11.32 12.91
C ARG A 259 -9.30 -10.63 13.21
N ALA A 260 -8.87 -10.65 14.48
CA ALA A 260 -7.59 -10.09 14.89
C ALA A 260 -6.43 -10.80 14.16
N ALA A 261 -6.45 -12.13 14.13
CA ALA A 261 -5.43 -12.93 13.44
C ALA A 261 -5.35 -12.60 11.94
N ILE A 262 -6.49 -12.49 11.25
CA ILE A 262 -6.55 -12.15 9.82
C ILE A 262 -6.03 -10.74 9.54
N ILE A 263 -6.34 -9.76 10.40
CA ILE A 263 -5.82 -8.39 10.28
C ILE A 263 -4.30 -8.37 10.44
N LEU A 264 -3.79 -9.04 11.48
CA LEU A 264 -2.37 -9.13 11.76
C LEU A 264 -1.61 -9.89 10.67
N LEU A 265 -2.27 -10.85 10.02
CA LEU A 265 -1.69 -11.58 8.90
C LEU A 265 -1.41 -10.66 7.71
N GLY A 266 -2.36 -9.78 7.36
CA GLY A 266 -2.16 -8.78 6.31
C GLY A 266 -1.11 -7.72 6.68
N PHE A 267 -1.11 -7.26 7.94
CA PHE A 267 -0.07 -6.39 8.48
C PHE A 267 1.31 -7.04 8.37
N ALA A 268 1.44 -8.29 8.83
CA ALA A 268 2.69 -9.03 8.81
C ALA A 268 3.20 -9.25 7.37
N ALA A 269 2.31 -9.63 6.45
CA ALA A 269 2.66 -9.87 5.05
C ALA A 269 3.18 -8.62 4.32
N THR A 270 2.73 -7.44 4.71
CA THR A 270 3.09 -6.18 4.04
C THR A 270 4.24 -5.43 4.73
N TYR A 271 4.47 -5.68 6.02
CA TYR A 271 5.46 -4.97 6.81
C TYR A 271 6.71 -5.80 7.16
N LEU A 272 6.56 -7.02 7.65
CA LEU A 272 7.69 -7.82 8.17
C LEU A 272 8.76 -8.20 7.13
N PRO A 273 8.42 -8.51 5.85
CA PRO A 273 9.44 -8.85 4.85
C PRO A 273 10.51 -7.77 4.67
N TRP A 274 10.19 -6.50 4.91
CA TRP A 274 11.16 -5.41 4.76
C TRP A 274 12.29 -5.47 5.80
N PHE A 275 12.08 -6.14 6.94
CA PHE A 275 13.13 -6.38 7.93
C PHE A 275 14.17 -7.40 7.46
N LEU A 276 13.85 -8.18 6.41
CA LEU A 276 14.79 -9.10 5.78
C LEU A 276 15.66 -8.41 4.71
N ILE A 277 15.37 -7.13 4.39
CA ILE A 277 16.00 -6.38 3.31
C ILE A 277 16.49 -5.04 3.87
N GLN A 278 17.51 -5.08 4.72
CA GLN A 278 18.01 -3.90 5.46
C GLN A 278 19.07 -3.09 4.71
N GLU A 279 19.84 -3.74 3.84
CA GLU A 279 20.98 -3.08 3.15
C GLU A 279 20.53 -2.25 1.94
N ARG A 280 19.33 -2.54 1.42
CA ARG A 280 18.78 -1.87 0.24
C ARG A 280 18.25 -0.48 0.62
N THR A 281 18.44 0.48 -0.27
CA THR A 281 17.82 1.81 -0.15
C THR A 281 16.29 1.69 -0.26
N THR A 282 15.60 1.98 0.84
CA THR A 282 14.14 1.96 0.94
C THR A 282 13.57 3.32 1.30
N PHE A 283 12.27 3.50 1.05
CA PHE A 283 11.58 4.77 1.26
C PHE A 283 10.27 4.54 2.00
N TYR A 284 9.83 5.55 2.75
CA TYR A 284 8.62 5.46 3.58
C TYR A 284 7.36 5.19 2.75
N PHE A 285 7.26 5.70 1.52
CA PHE A 285 6.07 5.50 0.69
C PHE A 285 5.77 4.02 0.38
N TYR A 286 6.70 3.09 0.59
CA TYR A 286 6.43 1.65 0.52
C TYR A 286 5.41 1.18 1.58
N ALA A 287 5.29 1.91 2.70
CA ALA A 287 4.36 1.65 3.78
C ALA A 287 2.88 1.86 3.39
N ILE A 288 2.58 2.42 2.20
CA ILE A 288 1.19 2.53 1.69
C ILE A 288 0.49 1.16 1.65
N SER A 289 1.24 0.08 1.40
CA SER A 289 0.70 -1.29 1.41
C SER A 289 0.32 -1.79 2.80
N THR A 290 0.92 -1.22 3.86
CA THR A 290 0.67 -1.55 5.26
C THR A 290 -0.48 -0.73 5.85
N LEU A 291 -0.69 0.49 5.36
CA LEU A 291 -1.72 1.43 5.83
C LEU A 291 -3.12 0.78 5.99
N PRO A 292 -3.66 0.00 5.03
CA PRO A 292 -4.92 -0.68 5.22
C PRO A 292 -5.04 -1.46 6.53
N PHE A 293 -4.00 -2.22 6.87
CA PHE A 293 -4.02 -3.12 8.01
C PHE A 293 -3.83 -2.38 9.34
N LEU A 294 -3.18 -1.21 9.31
CA LEU A 294 -3.18 -0.25 10.42
C LEU A 294 -4.59 0.26 10.71
N ILE A 295 -5.33 0.66 9.67
CA ILE A 295 -6.72 1.09 9.82
C ILE A 295 -7.60 -0.07 10.30
N LEU A 296 -7.44 -1.27 9.76
CA LEU A 296 -8.18 -2.45 10.23
C LEU A 296 -7.92 -2.75 11.71
N ALA A 297 -6.69 -2.58 12.21
CA ALA A 297 -6.37 -2.73 13.63
C ALA A 297 -7.08 -1.68 14.51
N ILE A 298 -7.16 -0.42 14.06
CA ILE A 298 -7.96 0.61 14.74
C ILE A 298 -9.44 0.22 14.78
N ILE A 299 -9.97 -0.23 13.64
CA ILE A 299 -11.37 -0.66 13.53
C ILE A 299 -11.67 -1.88 14.40
N TYR A 300 -10.71 -2.81 14.54
CA TYR A 300 -10.80 -3.91 15.49
C TYR A 300 -10.94 -3.39 16.93
N CYS A 301 -10.10 -2.43 17.33
CA CYS A 301 -10.19 -1.81 18.65
C CYS A 301 -11.53 -1.07 18.86
N PHE A 302 -12.05 -0.40 17.83
CA PHE A 302 -13.37 0.22 17.88
C PHE A 302 -14.49 -0.81 18.01
N ASN A 303 -14.37 -1.96 17.34
CA ASN A 303 -15.31 -3.06 17.50
C ASN A 303 -15.34 -3.56 18.95
N LEU A 304 -14.19 -3.66 19.63
CA LEU A 304 -14.13 -4.02 21.05
C LEU A 304 -14.82 -2.98 21.94
N LEU A 305 -14.80 -1.69 21.58
CA LEU A 305 -15.46 -0.62 22.33
C LEU A 305 -16.96 -0.52 22.07
N LEU A 306 -17.49 -1.12 21.01
CA LEU A 306 -18.87 -0.92 20.56
C LEU A 306 -19.94 -1.70 21.36
N GLU A 307 -19.61 -2.23 22.53
CA GLU A 307 -20.56 -2.91 23.43
C GLU A 307 -21.75 -2.02 23.86
N SER A 308 -21.63 -0.69 23.76
CA SER A 308 -22.71 0.27 24.02
C SER A 308 -22.79 1.35 22.94
N GLU A 309 -24.00 1.74 22.56
CA GLU A 309 -24.28 2.90 21.68
C GLU A 309 -23.59 4.19 22.15
N LYS A 310 -23.40 4.34 23.47
CA LYS A 310 -22.70 5.51 24.04
C LYS A 310 -21.26 5.63 23.56
N ASN A 311 -20.60 4.54 23.18
CA ASN A 311 -19.19 4.54 22.79
C ASN A 311 -18.98 5.00 21.33
N LYS A 312 -20.03 5.01 20.50
CA LYS A 312 -19.96 5.59 19.14
C LYS A 312 -19.53 7.05 19.13
N LYS A 313 -19.84 7.80 20.20
CA LYS A 313 -19.43 9.21 20.31
C LYS A 313 -17.90 9.36 20.36
N TYR A 314 -17.20 8.46 21.03
CA TYR A 314 -15.74 8.51 21.14
C TYR A 314 -15.07 8.18 19.80
N ILE A 315 -15.65 7.23 19.05
CA ILE A 315 -15.19 6.90 17.69
C ILE A 315 -15.38 8.11 16.75
N LYS A 316 -16.53 8.79 16.82
CA LYS A 316 -16.78 10.02 16.04
C LYS A 316 -15.80 11.14 16.42
N ILE A 317 -15.52 11.33 17.71
CA ILE A 317 -14.51 12.29 18.20
C ILE A 317 -13.13 11.93 17.63
N TYR A 318 -12.75 10.66 17.67
CA TYR A 318 -11.49 10.21 17.09
C TYR A 318 -11.39 10.52 15.59
N VAL A 319 -12.44 10.22 14.80
CA VAL A 319 -12.47 10.56 13.36
C VAL A 319 -12.34 12.06 13.15
N ALA A 320 -13.00 12.89 13.97
CA ALA A 320 -12.87 14.34 13.90
C ALA A 320 -11.44 14.81 14.20
N LEU A 321 -10.76 14.22 15.19
CA LEU A 321 -9.36 14.53 15.49
C LEU A 321 -8.42 14.14 14.34
N VAL A 322 -8.63 12.97 13.72
CA VAL A 322 -7.90 12.56 12.51
C VAL A 322 -8.15 13.56 11.37
N ALA A 323 -9.39 13.99 11.17
CA ALA A 323 -9.74 14.96 10.13
C ALA A 323 -9.06 16.32 10.37
N ILE A 324 -9.06 16.82 11.61
CA ILE A 324 -8.36 18.06 11.97
C ILE A 324 -6.86 17.93 11.72
N ASN A 325 -6.25 16.80 12.12
CA ASN A 325 -4.84 16.54 11.88
C ASN A 325 -4.51 16.46 10.38
N PHE A 326 -5.33 15.78 9.60
CA PHE A 326 -5.20 15.72 8.15
C PHE A 326 -5.31 17.11 7.50
N LEU A 327 -6.30 17.92 7.90
CA LEU A 327 -6.49 19.29 7.39
C LEU A 327 -5.31 20.20 7.75
N TYR A 328 -4.72 20.02 8.94
CA TYR A 328 -3.50 20.74 9.33
C TYR A 328 -2.36 20.47 8.36
N PHE A 329 -2.16 19.21 7.95
CA PHE A 329 -1.11 18.79 7.00
C PHE A 329 -1.49 18.91 5.52
N LEU A 330 -2.74 19.21 5.20
CA LEU A 330 -3.24 19.23 3.82
C LEU A 330 -2.40 20.09 2.84
N PRO A 331 -1.88 21.28 3.23
CA PRO A 331 -1.03 22.06 2.33
C PRO A 331 0.19 21.29 1.81
N ILE A 332 0.87 20.52 2.66
CA ILE A 332 2.08 19.76 2.28
C ILE A 332 1.75 18.41 1.62
N TYR A 333 0.50 17.93 1.72
CA TYR A 333 0.03 16.79 0.93
C TYR A 333 -0.34 17.20 -0.50
N LEU A 334 -0.86 18.43 -0.66
CA LEU A 334 -1.35 18.93 -1.94
C LEU A 334 -0.30 19.69 -2.75
N GLY A 335 0.83 20.07 -2.16
CA GLY A 335 1.78 20.98 -2.81
C GLY A 335 1.26 22.41 -2.87
N ILE A 336 0.58 22.89 -1.82
CA ILE A 336 0.14 24.28 -1.74
C ILE A 336 1.31 25.12 -1.23
N SER A 337 1.62 26.19 -1.94
CA SER A 337 2.62 27.18 -1.54
C SER A 337 2.15 27.93 -0.29
N ILE A 338 2.94 27.86 0.79
CA ILE A 338 2.63 28.47 2.10
C ILE A 338 3.85 29.23 2.64
N PRO A 339 3.68 30.15 3.61
CA PRO A 339 4.81 30.79 4.28
C PRO A 339 5.77 29.76 4.89
N TYR A 340 7.08 30.01 4.82
CA TYR A 340 8.09 29.06 5.32
C TYR A 340 7.89 28.74 6.82
N SER A 341 7.51 29.73 7.64
CA SER A 341 7.21 29.51 9.07
C SER A 341 6.05 28.53 9.28
N GLU A 342 5.03 28.59 8.43
CA GLU A 342 3.90 27.68 8.46
C GLU A 342 4.27 26.26 8.01
N TRP A 343 5.14 26.15 7.01
CA TRP A 343 5.71 24.87 6.61
C TRP A 343 6.54 24.26 7.75
N LEU A 344 7.42 25.05 8.36
CA LEU A 344 8.29 24.61 9.46
C LEU A 344 7.46 24.15 10.68
N ASN A 345 6.36 24.82 11.01
CA ASN A 345 5.46 24.41 12.09
C ASN A 345 4.81 23.03 11.86
N ARG A 346 4.79 22.54 10.61
CA ARG A 346 4.30 21.19 10.27
C ARG A 346 5.41 20.14 10.36
N MET A 347 6.67 20.53 10.39
CA MET A 347 7.80 19.62 10.57
C MET A 347 7.97 19.29 12.06
N TRP A 348 7.08 18.43 12.58
CA TRP A 348 7.05 18.09 14.01
C TRP A 348 8.28 17.32 14.48
N LEU A 349 8.94 16.59 13.59
CA LEU A 349 10.21 15.94 13.84
C LEU A 349 11.26 16.59 12.94
N GLU A 350 12.47 16.81 13.47
CA GLU A 350 13.60 17.33 12.68
C GLU A 350 13.91 16.43 11.47
N SER A 351 13.70 15.11 11.63
CA SER A 351 13.86 14.12 10.57
C SER A 351 12.80 14.19 9.48
N TRP A 352 11.87 15.14 9.51
CA TRP A 352 10.92 15.40 8.41
C TRP A 352 11.47 16.43 7.39
N ILE A 353 12.57 17.10 7.72
CA ILE A 353 13.21 18.16 6.91
C ILE A 353 14.24 17.61 5.94
#